data_AF-A0A410TTD5-F1
#
_entry.id   AF-A0A410TTD5-F1
#
_cell.length_a   1.000
_cell.length_b   1.000
_cell.length_c   1.000
_cell.angle_alpha   90.00
_cell.angle_beta   90.00
_cell.angle_gamma   90.00
#
_symmetry.space_group_name_H-M   'P 1'
#
loop_
_entity.id
_entity.type
_entity.pdbx_description
1 polymer ?
#
loop_
_entity_poly.entity_id
_entity_poly.type
_entity_poly.pdbx_seq_one_letter_code
_entity_poly.pdbx_strand_id
1 'polypeptide(L)'
;MRKKVIGIVGAVALLLAVGTASGAVVIGFTDTVSISFGEVTYEESPLEVTSTELVGPGNTVDTVQATVDNTASASLEANTSVYLMDDGSVVAQGSSVNTIGSDGTTDEGNAVIEISVDEIDRSRIDALDITVKET
;
A
#
# COMPACT_ATOMS: atom_id res chain seq x y z
N MET A 1 51.91 -2.66 -47.16
CA MET A 1 52.01 -3.90 -46.35
C MET A 1 51.07 -3.79 -45.15
N ARG A 2 50.53 -4.94 -44.73
CA ARG A 2 49.59 -5.22 -43.60
C ARG A 2 48.10 -5.11 -43.93
N LYS A 3 47.55 -6.32 -44.14
CA LYS A 3 46.15 -6.72 -44.26
C LYS A 3 45.40 -6.52 -42.94
N LYS A 4 44.11 -6.21 -43.00
CA LYS A 4 43.11 -6.73 -42.06
C LYS A 4 41.89 -7.19 -42.84
N VAL A 5 41.33 -8.28 -42.35
CA VAL A 5 40.52 -9.28 -43.05
C VAL A 5 39.32 -9.56 -42.13
N ILE A 6 38.15 -9.71 -42.76
CA ILE A 6 36.93 -10.44 -42.34
C ILE A 6 36.05 -9.84 -41.23
N GLY A 7 34.82 -9.51 -41.64
CA GLY A 7 33.58 -9.85 -40.95
C GLY A 7 32.57 -10.31 -42.01
N ILE A 8 32.21 -11.59 -41.98
CA ILE A 8 31.46 -12.36 -42.97
C ILE A 8 29.97 -12.38 -42.58
N VAL A 9 29.07 -12.24 -43.57
CA VAL A 9 27.75 -12.93 -43.75
C VAL A 9 26.73 -12.79 -42.61
N GLY A 10 25.45 -12.51 -42.83
CA GLY A 10 24.66 -12.54 -44.06
C GLY A 10 23.23 -12.11 -43.76
N ALA A 11 22.53 -11.78 -44.84
CA ALA A 11 21.15 -11.33 -44.87
C ALA A 11 20.17 -12.40 -44.35
N VAL A 12 19.18 -11.97 -43.57
CA VAL A 12 17.88 -12.63 -43.53
C VAL A 12 16.83 -11.56 -43.82
N ALA A 13 16.44 -11.49 -45.08
CA ALA A 13 15.24 -10.81 -45.52
C ALA A 13 14.05 -11.72 -45.20
N LEU A 14 13.12 -11.26 -44.36
CA LEU A 14 11.84 -11.90 -44.16
C LEU A 14 10.75 -11.01 -44.76
N LEU A 15 10.46 -11.24 -46.04
CA LEU A 15 9.33 -10.68 -46.76
C LEU A 15 8.66 -11.84 -47.48
N LEU A 16 7.53 -12.34 -46.96
CA LEU A 16 6.45 -12.91 -47.78
C LEU A 16 5.11 -12.69 -47.06
N ALA A 17 4.38 -11.71 -47.59
CA ALA A 17 2.97 -11.45 -47.37
C ALA A 17 2.11 -12.38 -48.24
N VAL A 18 0.93 -12.79 -47.76
CA VAL A 18 -0.37 -12.97 -48.48
C VAL A 18 -1.42 -13.11 -47.35
N GLY A 19 -2.54 -12.40 -47.24
CA GLY A 19 -3.35 -11.63 -48.19
C GLY A 19 -4.79 -12.16 -48.16
N THR A 20 -5.75 -11.33 -47.76
CA THR A 20 -7.13 -11.14 -48.29
C THR A 20 -7.94 -10.35 -47.27
N ALA A 21 -8.21 -9.06 -47.55
CA ALA A 21 -9.51 -8.52 -47.99
C ALA A 21 -10.60 -8.66 -46.90
N SER A 22 -11.34 -7.66 -46.46
CA SER A 22 -11.75 -6.38 -47.04
C SER A 22 -12.57 -5.66 -45.97
N GLY A 23 -12.49 -4.34 -45.87
CA GLY A 23 -13.41 -3.57 -45.03
C GLY A 23 -12.83 -2.23 -44.64
N ALA A 24 -12.91 -1.26 -45.55
CA ALA A 24 -12.81 0.12 -45.15
C ALA A 24 -13.99 0.45 -44.23
N VAL A 25 -13.71 0.74 -42.96
CA VAL A 25 -14.60 1.58 -42.15
C VAL A 25 -13.81 2.83 -41.82
N VAL A 26 -13.92 3.81 -42.70
CA VAL A 26 -13.55 5.18 -42.37
C VAL A 26 -14.66 5.71 -41.48
N ILE A 27 -14.51 5.57 -40.16
CA ILE A 27 -15.30 6.34 -39.20
C ILE A 27 -14.52 7.64 -38.99
N GLY A 28 -14.97 8.70 -39.65
CA GLY A 28 -14.42 10.03 -39.45
C GLY A 28 -14.78 10.54 -38.06
N PHE A 29 -13.84 10.44 -37.12
CA PHE A 29 -13.81 11.29 -35.94
C PHE A 29 -12.64 12.26 -36.14
N THR A 30 -12.95 13.46 -36.62
CA THR A 30 -12.04 14.60 -36.62
C THR A 30 -12.06 15.21 -35.21
N ASP A 31 -11.54 14.46 -34.25
CA ASP A 31 -11.02 14.96 -32.98
C ASP A 31 -10.42 13.74 -32.26
N THR A 32 -9.12 13.55 -32.41
CA THR A 32 -8.37 12.63 -31.55
C THR A 32 -8.29 13.27 -30.18
N VAL A 33 -9.29 13.05 -29.33
CA VAL A 33 -9.19 13.38 -27.91
C VAL A 33 -8.16 12.43 -27.33
N SER A 34 -6.97 12.95 -27.03
CA SER A 34 -5.97 12.20 -26.30
C SER A 34 -6.42 12.12 -24.84
N ILE A 35 -7.05 11.01 -24.46
CA ILE A 35 -7.34 10.72 -23.06
C ILE A 35 -6.03 10.24 -22.45
N SER A 36 -5.30 11.17 -21.82
CA SER A 36 -4.15 10.84 -20.98
C SER A 36 -4.69 10.52 -19.59
N PHE A 37 -4.59 9.25 -19.21
CA PHE A 37 -4.63 8.87 -17.81
C PHE A 37 -3.25 9.24 -17.26
N GLY A 38 -3.20 10.15 -16.28
CA GLY A 38 -1.95 10.46 -15.59
C GLY A 38 -1.36 9.18 -15.00
N GLU A 39 -0.03 9.08 -15.00
CA GLU A 39 0.65 7.98 -14.32
C GLU A 39 0.37 8.10 -12.82
N VAL A 40 -0.20 7.05 -12.22
CA VAL A 40 -0.39 6.96 -10.77
C VAL A 40 0.84 6.24 -10.23
N THR A 41 1.64 6.93 -9.44
CA THR A 41 2.75 6.34 -8.70
C THR A 41 2.25 5.95 -7.31
N TYR A 42 2.42 4.68 -6.95
CA TYR A 42 2.18 4.19 -5.59
C TYR A 42 3.53 4.18 -4.87
N GLU A 43 3.61 4.86 -3.73
CA GLU A 43 4.77 4.82 -2.84
C GLU A 43 4.39 4.00 -1.61
N GLU A 44 5.26 3.07 -1.20
CA GLU A 44 5.04 2.30 0.02
C GLU A 44 5.24 3.20 1.24
N SER A 45 4.32 3.12 2.19
CA SER A 45 4.44 3.80 3.47
C SER A 45 5.69 3.29 4.21
N PRO A 46 6.54 4.17 4.78
CA PRO A 46 7.66 3.74 5.61
C PRO A 46 7.23 3.19 6.97
N LEU A 47 5.94 3.31 7.33
CA LEU A 47 5.36 2.85 8.59
C LEU A 47 4.75 1.45 8.43
N GLU A 48 5.10 0.54 9.35
CA GLU A 48 4.62 -0.84 9.35
C GLU A 48 4.11 -1.24 10.74
N VAL A 49 2.92 -1.84 10.82
CA VAL A 49 2.41 -2.42 12.07
C VAL A 49 3.00 -3.82 12.26
N THR A 50 3.82 -4.02 13.29
CA THR A 50 4.53 -5.28 13.52
C THR A 50 3.93 -6.14 14.63
N SER A 51 3.13 -5.55 15.51
CA SER A 51 2.42 -6.28 16.56
C SER A 51 1.15 -5.58 16.99
N THR A 52 0.17 -6.37 17.44
CA THR A 52 -1.11 -5.88 17.93
C THR A 52 -1.60 -6.74 19.10
N GLU A 53 -2.12 -6.12 20.15
CA GLU A 53 -2.70 -6.82 21.30
C GLU A 53 -4.02 -6.17 21.74
N LEU A 54 -5.02 -6.99 22.08
CA LEU A 54 -6.29 -6.54 22.65
C LEU A 54 -6.22 -6.64 24.19
N VAL A 55 -6.37 -5.51 24.86
CA VAL A 55 -6.22 -5.37 26.31
C VAL A 55 -7.56 -4.93 26.92
N GLY A 56 -7.87 -5.49 28.10
CA GLY A 56 -9.05 -5.15 28.86
C GLY A 56 -9.28 -6.13 30.03
N PRO A 57 -10.05 -5.77 31.05
CA PRO A 57 -10.31 -6.60 32.21
C PRO A 57 -11.22 -7.80 31.90
N GLY A 58 -10.81 -9.00 32.33
CA GLY A 58 -11.63 -10.20 32.15
C GLY A 58 -11.86 -10.54 30.68
N ASN A 59 -13.12 -10.60 30.26
CA ASN A 59 -13.51 -10.90 28.88
C ASN A 59 -13.82 -9.64 28.05
N THR A 60 -13.43 -8.45 28.49
CA THR A 60 -13.62 -7.22 27.72
C THR A 60 -12.34 -6.75 27.05
N VAL A 61 -12.49 -5.85 26.09
CA VAL A 61 -11.43 -5.06 25.46
C VAL A 61 -11.82 -3.60 25.62
N ASP A 62 -10.90 -2.80 26.14
CA ASP A 62 -11.01 -1.34 26.24
C ASP A 62 -9.83 -0.61 25.59
N THR A 63 -8.77 -1.35 25.23
CA THR A 63 -7.53 -0.82 24.67
C THR A 63 -6.99 -1.76 23.61
N VAL A 64 -6.54 -1.19 22.49
CA VAL A 64 -5.75 -1.88 21.46
C VAL A 64 -4.33 -1.34 21.56
N GLN A 65 -3.37 -2.23 21.78
CA GLN A 65 -1.96 -1.90 21.73
C GLN A 65 -1.42 -2.26 20.35
N ALA A 66 -0.64 -1.36 19.74
CA ALA A 66 0.00 -1.60 18.45
C ALA A 66 1.48 -1.17 18.49
N THR A 67 2.37 -1.99 17.93
CA THR A 67 3.75 -1.59 17.64
C THR A 67 3.85 -1.21 16.18
N VAL A 68 4.38 -0.01 15.93
CA VAL A 68 4.58 0.54 14.59
C VAL A 68 6.06 0.84 14.41
N ASP A 69 6.68 0.20 13.43
CA ASP A 69 8.04 0.49 13.02
C ASP A 69 8.06 1.60 11.96
N ASN A 70 9.09 2.42 12.00
CA ASN A 70 9.34 3.46 11.00
C ASN A 70 10.69 3.20 10.32
N THR A 71 10.62 2.84 9.03
CA THR A 71 11.79 2.56 8.20
C THR A 71 12.40 3.82 7.57
N ALA A 72 11.77 4.99 7.74
CA ALA A 72 12.32 6.25 7.30
C ALA A 72 13.53 6.67 8.16
N SER A 73 14.41 7.49 7.58
CA SER A 73 15.56 8.04 8.30
C SER A 73 15.21 9.17 9.28
N ALA A 74 13.94 9.57 9.34
CA ALA A 74 13.44 10.65 10.19
C ALA A 74 12.15 10.20 10.90
N SER A 75 11.83 10.86 12.01
CA SER A 75 10.58 10.64 12.72
C SER A 75 9.39 11.15 11.90
N LEU A 76 8.26 10.45 11.98
CA LEU A 76 7.04 10.75 11.21
C LEU A 76 5.84 10.85 12.15
N GLU A 77 5.02 11.89 12.00
CA GLU A 77 3.73 11.98 12.69
C GLU A 77 2.72 11.08 11.98
N ALA A 78 2.10 10.18 12.74
CA ALA A 78 1.17 9.19 12.21
C ALA A 78 -0.13 9.15 13.00
N ASN A 79 -1.25 9.05 12.28
CA ASN A 79 -2.54 8.72 12.84
C ASN A 79 -2.75 7.21 12.73
N THR A 80 -2.86 6.55 13.88
CA THR A 80 -3.21 5.13 14.00
C THR A 80 -4.67 5.02 14.39
N SER A 81 -5.47 4.44 13.50
CA SER A 81 -6.89 4.14 13.71
C SER A 81 -7.11 2.64 13.84
N VAL A 82 -7.95 2.23 14.78
CA VAL A 82 -8.31 0.82 15.03
C VAL A 82 -9.82 0.64 14.91
N TYR A 83 -10.23 -0.48 14.34
CA TYR A 83 -11.63 -0.90 14.23
C TYR A 83 -11.75 -2.36 14.68
N LEU A 84 -12.51 -2.58 15.75
CA LEU A 84 -12.92 -3.90 16.20
C LEU A 84 -14.18 -4.29 15.46
N MET A 85 -14.17 -5.46 14.83
CA MET A 85 -15.22 -5.92 13.91
C MET A 85 -15.92 -7.17 14.43
N ASP A 86 -17.19 -7.31 14.06
CA ASP A 86 -18.07 -8.47 14.28
C ASP A 86 -18.91 -8.67 13.02
N ASP A 87 -18.76 -9.81 12.33
CA ASP A 87 -19.48 -10.16 11.10
C ASP A 87 -19.43 -9.04 10.04
N GLY A 88 -18.24 -8.43 9.90
CA GLY A 88 -17.98 -7.33 8.96
C GLY A 88 -18.54 -5.96 9.36
N SER A 89 -19.07 -5.81 10.58
CA SER A 89 -19.53 -4.53 11.14
C SER A 89 -18.60 -4.03 12.23
N VAL A 90 -18.35 -2.72 12.30
CA VAL A 90 -17.57 -2.12 13.38
C VAL A 90 -18.39 -2.13 14.69
N VAL A 91 -17.85 -2.73 15.74
CA VAL A 91 -18.45 -2.79 17.08
C VAL A 91 -17.79 -1.84 18.08
N ALA A 92 -16.54 -1.48 17.86
CA ALA A 92 -15.81 -0.47 18.62
C ALA A 92 -14.66 0.09 17.78
N GLN A 93 -14.25 1.33 18.03
CA GLN A 93 -13.19 1.98 17.27
C GLN A 93 -12.46 3.02 18.12
N GLY A 94 -11.24 3.36 17.70
CA GLY A 94 -10.40 4.34 18.37
C GLY A 94 -9.34 4.89 17.44
N SER A 95 -8.71 6.00 17.83
CA SER A 95 -7.59 6.55 17.09
C SER A 95 -6.63 7.28 18.01
N SER A 96 -5.34 7.27 17.67
CA SER A 96 -4.29 8.00 18.37
C SER A 96 -3.34 8.62 17.35
N VAL A 97 -2.80 9.81 17.67
CA VAL A 97 -1.79 10.48 16.84
C VAL A 97 -0.48 10.45 17.62
N ASN A 98 0.56 9.89 16.99
CA ASN A 98 1.87 9.72 17.60
C ASN A 98 2.95 10.03 16.57
N THR A 99 4.02 10.68 17.00
CA THR A 99 5.25 10.70 16.22
C THR A 99 6.00 9.40 16.45
N ILE A 100 6.37 8.71 15.38
CA ILE A 100 7.13 7.47 15.39
C ILE A 100 8.56 7.79 14.96
N GLY A 101 9.50 7.67 15.89
CA GLY A 101 10.93 7.80 15.66
C GLY A 101 11.44 6.72 14.71
N SER A 102 12.56 7.02 14.03
CA SER A 102 13.25 6.08 13.14
C SER A 102 13.81 4.83 13.85
N ASP A 103 13.71 4.78 15.17
CA ASP A 103 14.05 3.63 16.02
C ASP A 103 12.83 2.80 16.43
N GLY A 104 11.64 3.13 15.92
CA GLY A 104 10.38 2.44 16.23
C GLY A 104 9.74 2.85 17.56
N THR A 105 10.23 3.91 18.21
CA THR A 105 9.65 4.43 19.45
C THR A 105 8.81 5.68 19.23
N THR A 106 7.80 5.93 20.06
CA THR A 106 7.04 7.18 20.03
C THR A 106 7.85 8.34 20.59
N ASP A 107 7.39 9.59 20.45
CA ASP A 107 7.97 10.76 21.13
C ASP A 107 8.05 10.61 22.66
N GLU A 108 7.23 9.72 23.24
CA GLU A 108 7.24 9.38 24.66
C GLU A 108 8.27 8.27 25.00
N GLY A 109 9.00 7.76 24.00
CA GLY A 109 9.97 6.68 24.12
C GLY A 109 9.34 5.29 24.20
N ASN A 110 8.06 5.14 23.89
CA ASN A 110 7.34 3.87 23.96
C ASN A 110 7.42 3.14 22.62
N ALA A 111 7.73 1.84 22.62
CA ALA A 111 7.61 1.00 21.42
C ALA A 111 6.17 0.56 21.13
N VAL A 112 5.21 0.98 21.97
CA VAL A 112 3.81 0.57 21.92
C VAL A 112 2.94 1.81 21.93
N ILE A 113 2.03 1.88 20.97
CA ILE A 113 0.96 2.86 20.89
C ILE A 113 -0.27 2.23 21.56
N GLU A 114 -0.83 2.91 22.56
CA GLU A 114 -2.09 2.53 23.17
C GLU A 114 -3.24 3.31 22.54
N ILE A 115 -4.22 2.61 21.97
CA ILE A 115 -5.42 3.20 21.39
C ILE A 115 -6.63 2.77 22.22
N SER A 116 -7.24 3.71 22.92
CA SER A 116 -8.48 3.47 23.65
C SER A 116 -9.65 3.25 22.70
N VAL A 117 -10.51 2.30 23.04
CA VAL A 117 -11.76 1.98 22.33
C VAL A 117 -12.91 1.88 23.34
N ASP A 118 -14.14 1.97 22.86
CA ASP A 118 -15.30 1.68 23.71
C ASP A 118 -15.26 0.24 24.22
N GLU A 119 -15.51 0.05 25.52
CA GLU A 119 -15.46 -1.28 26.15
C GLU A 119 -16.42 -2.25 25.47
N ILE A 120 -15.90 -3.37 25.01
CA ILE A 120 -16.64 -4.38 24.27
C ILE A 120 -16.26 -5.78 24.76
N ASP A 121 -17.24 -6.71 24.76
CA ASP A 121 -16.97 -8.12 25.05
C ASP A 121 -16.13 -8.74 23.93
N ARG A 122 -15.04 -9.42 24.30
CA ARG A 122 -14.12 -10.10 23.37
C ARG A 122 -14.82 -11.11 22.45
N SER A 123 -15.92 -11.71 22.92
CA SER A 123 -16.70 -12.66 22.10
C SER A 123 -17.44 -12.01 20.94
N ARG A 124 -17.55 -10.68 20.95
CA ARG A 124 -18.12 -9.86 19.86
C ARG A 124 -17.04 -9.30 18.93
N ILE A 125 -15.83 -9.85 18.95
CA ILE A 125 -14.75 -9.44 18.06
C ILE A 125 -14.32 -10.66 17.25
N ASP A 126 -14.51 -10.60 15.94
CA ASP A 126 -14.03 -11.62 15.01
C ASP A 126 -12.82 -11.16 14.19
N ALA A 127 -12.64 -9.84 14.06
CA ALA A 127 -11.54 -9.24 13.34
C ALA A 127 -11.11 -7.89 13.92
N LEU A 128 -9.87 -7.52 13.63
CA LEU A 128 -9.25 -6.25 13.97
C LEU A 128 -8.70 -5.65 12.67
N ASP A 129 -9.12 -4.42 12.38
CA ASP A 129 -8.53 -3.62 11.31
C ASP A 129 -7.75 -2.45 11.92
N ILE A 130 -6.53 -2.24 11.43
CA ILE A 130 -5.66 -1.15 11.86
C ILE A 130 -5.15 -0.41 10.64
N THR A 131 -5.32 0.90 10.66
CA THR A 131 -4.76 1.80 9.65
C THR A 131 -3.77 2.74 10.31
N VAL A 132 -2.56 2.80 9.77
CA VAL A 132 -1.55 3.82 10.14
C VAL A 132 -1.34 4.72 8.94
N LYS A 133 -1.43 6.03 9.14
CA LYS A 133 -1.28 7.03 8.08
C LYS A 133 -0.43 8.19 8.54
N GLU A 134 0.62 8.49 7.76
CA GLU A 134 1.39 9.74 7.91
C GLU A 134 0.46 10.96 7.77
N THR A 135 0.67 11.95 8.64
CA THR A 135 -0.18 13.17 8.72
C THR A 135 0.46 14.36 8.01
#